data_AF-A0A950YJJ1-F1
#
_entry.id   AF-A0A950YJJ1-F1
#
_cell.length_a   1.000
_cell.length_b   1.000
_cell.length_c   1.000
_cell.angle_alpha   90.00
_cell.angle_beta   90.00
_cell.angle_gamma   90.00
#
_symmetry.space_group_name_H-M   'P 1'
#
loop_
_entity.id
_entity.type
_entity.pdbx_description
1 polymer ?
#
loop_
_entity_poly.entity_id
_entity_poly.type
_entity_poly.pdbx_seq_one_letter_code
_entity_poly.pdbx_strand_id
1 'polypeptide(L)'
;MLNPAAVWPRRKAHAFRVRLPDGVRISIRPIRADDAEAFAHAYTRLSDHSRHRRYLSLSPALRPDEVRYLTSVDHHNHVALVALDPSSREILASARYIRLPSRPGVAEMAIEVIDNWQRRGVGHALLERLSRHAGDAGVEHFIAIVSTENLPMQRILMRAGASAEKVDGELEFTIAVAALAPESGRTRPPTNRSPRRQGLAAPLGEPAPAI
;
A
#
# COMPACT_ATOMS: atom_id res chain seq x y z
N MET A 1 8.32 22.98 17.86
CA MET A 1 9.09 22.45 16.70
C MET A 1 9.22 20.95 16.87
N LEU A 2 8.48 20.16 16.10
CA LEU A 2 8.53 18.70 16.14
C LEU A 2 9.76 18.21 15.36
N ASN A 3 10.53 17.31 15.95
CA ASN A 3 11.72 16.70 15.36
C ASN A 3 11.32 15.76 14.20
N PRO A 4 11.75 16.02 12.94
CA PRO A 4 11.36 15.21 11.77
C PRO A 4 11.95 13.79 11.76
N ALA A 5 12.84 13.44 12.69
CA ALA A 5 13.45 12.11 12.80
C ALA A 5 12.56 11.04 13.46
N ALA A 6 11.28 11.33 13.75
CA ALA A 6 10.42 10.50 14.60
C ALA A 6 9.41 9.60 13.86
N VAL A 7 9.50 9.41 12.54
CA VAL A 7 8.53 8.58 11.78
C VAL A 7 8.94 7.08 11.70
N TRP A 8 10.17 6.74 12.08
CA TRP A 8 10.54 5.36 12.42
C TRP A 8 11.41 5.36 13.68
N PRO A 9 11.03 4.69 14.78
CA PRO A 9 11.87 4.65 15.96
C PRO A 9 13.23 4.07 15.57
N ARG A 10 14.33 4.79 15.89
CA ARG A 10 15.72 4.33 15.71
C ARG A 10 16.03 3.01 16.45
N ARG A 11 15.06 2.43 17.16
CA ARG A 11 15.13 1.15 17.86
C ARG A 11 14.30 0.11 17.11
N LYS A 12 15.00 -0.71 16.31
CA LYS A 12 14.55 -1.96 15.65
C LYS A 12 13.34 -1.82 14.72
N ALA A 13 13.65 -1.74 13.43
CA ALA A 13 12.77 -2.12 12.34
C ALA A 13 12.32 -3.59 12.48
N HIS A 14 11.23 -3.81 13.22
CA HIS A 14 10.65 -5.13 13.36
C HIS A 14 9.99 -5.52 12.04
N ALA A 15 10.54 -6.56 11.43
CA ALA A 15 9.81 -7.34 10.45
C ALA A 15 8.50 -7.82 11.10
N PHE A 16 7.38 -7.61 10.43
CA PHE A 16 6.09 -8.10 10.89
C PHE A 16 5.54 -9.12 9.91
N ARG A 17 4.84 -10.12 10.45
CA ARG A 17 4.30 -11.23 9.67
C ARG A 17 2.92 -10.88 9.16
N VAL A 18 2.70 -11.11 7.87
CA VAL A 18 1.39 -10.95 7.22
C VAL A 18 0.94 -12.32 6.73
N ARG A 19 -0.31 -12.68 7.01
CA ARG A 19 -0.95 -13.85 6.41
C ARG A 19 -1.68 -13.41 5.15
N LEU A 20 -1.29 -13.97 4.02
CA LEU A 20 -1.91 -13.74 2.72
C LEU A 20 -3.28 -14.45 2.63
N PRO A 21 -4.16 -14.08 1.68
CA PRO A 21 -5.47 -14.71 1.49
C PRO A 21 -5.42 -16.22 1.27
N ASP A 22 -4.35 -16.73 0.65
CA ASP A 22 -4.10 -18.16 0.44
C ASP A 22 -3.56 -18.89 1.69
N GLY A 23 -3.42 -18.18 2.81
CA GLY A 23 -2.93 -18.71 4.08
C GLY A 23 -1.41 -18.68 4.25
N VAL A 24 -0.64 -18.39 3.20
CA VAL A 24 0.83 -18.30 3.28
C VAL A 24 1.23 -17.09 4.12
N ARG A 25 2.27 -17.27 4.94
CA ARG A 25 2.83 -16.19 5.76
C ARG A 25 4.03 -15.59 5.05
N ILE A 26 4.09 -14.26 4.98
CA ILE A 26 5.25 -13.51 4.52
C ILE A 26 5.73 -12.58 5.63
N SER A 27 6.95 -12.08 5.49
CA SER A 27 7.54 -11.09 6.39
C SER A 27 7.72 -9.76 5.65
N ILE A 28 7.22 -8.65 6.18
CA ILE A 28 7.42 -7.31 5.61
C ILE A 28 8.31 -6.49 6.53
N ARG A 29 9.29 -5.79 5.94
CA ARG A 29 10.18 -4.86 6.66
C ARG A 29 10.72 -3.74 5.77
N PRO A 30 11.27 -2.66 6.33
CA PRO A 30 12.11 -1.73 5.59
C PRO A 30 13.25 -2.43 4.85
N ILE A 31 13.53 -1.96 3.63
CA ILE A 31 14.74 -2.34 2.89
C ILE A 31 15.98 -1.79 3.62
N ARG A 32 17.13 -2.42 3.41
CA ARG A 32 18.43 -2.00 3.96
C ARG A 32 19.49 -2.02 2.87
N ALA A 33 20.58 -1.28 3.08
CA ALA A 33 21.71 -1.29 2.15
C ALA A 33 22.27 -2.72 1.93
N ASP A 34 22.31 -3.54 2.98
CA ASP A 34 22.75 -4.95 2.92
C ASP A 34 21.82 -5.86 2.10
N ASP A 35 20.64 -5.38 1.68
CA ASP A 35 19.76 -6.12 0.77
C ASP A 35 20.20 -5.99 -0.70
N ALA A 36 21.25 -5.23 -1.02
CA ALA A 36 21.68 -4.95 -2.39
C ALA A 36 21.78 -6.21 -3.27
N GLU A 37 22.48 -7.25 -2.80
CA GLU A 37 22.64 -8.50 -3.54
C GLU A 37 21.31 -9.25 -3.69
N ALA A 38 20.56 -9.40 -2.59
CA ALA A 38 19.27 -10.07 -2.60
C ALA A 38 18.24 -9.35 -3.49
N PHE A 39 18.29 -8.02 -3.55
CA PHE A 39 17.42 -7.20 -4.37
C PHE A 39 17.79 -7.30 -5.86
N ALA A 40 19.08 -7.26 -6.18
CA ALA A 40 19.57 -7.50 -7.54
C ALA A 40 19.17 -8.90 -8.03
N HIS A 41 19.32 -9.92 -7.19
CA HIS A 41 18.85 -11.27 -7.50
C HIS A 41 17.32 -11.34 -7.64
N ALA A 42 16.55 -10.65 -6.81
CA ALA A 42 15.10 -10.62 -6.97
C ALA A 42 14.69 -9.99 -8.32
N TYR A 43 15.36 -8.92 -8.74
CA TYR A 43 15.11 -8.28 -10.03
C TYR A 43 15.26 -9.24 -11.22
N THR A 44 16.28 -10.10 -11.22
CA THR A 44 16.49 -11.05 -12.34
C THR A 44 15.36 -12.07 -12.45
N ARG A 45 14.64 -12.34 -11.36
CA ARG A 45 13.47 -13.24 -11.33
C ARG A 45 12.17 -12.61 -11.82
N LEU A 46 12.14 -11.29 -12.05
CA LEU A 46 11.01 -10.65 -12.73
C LEU A 46 10.98 -11.09 -14.19
N SER A 47 9.78 -11.36 -14.71
CA SER A 47 9.59 -11.48 -16.16
C SER A 47 9.90 -10.16 -16.87
N ASP A 48 10.24 -10.21 -18.16
CA ASP A 48 10.45 -9.02 -18.98
C ASP A 48 9.25 -8.07 -18.94
N HIS A 49 8.04 -8.63 -18.86
CA HIS A 49 6.81 -7.86 -18.73
C HIS A 49 6.73 -7.13 -17.38
N SER A 50 7.10 -7.80 -16.28
CA SER A 50 7.16 -7.20 -14.95
C SER A 50 8.26 -6.15 -14.86
N ARG A 51 9.43 -6.36 -15.51
CA ARG A 51 10.50 -5.36 -15.60
C ARG A 51 10.06 -4.14 -16.39
N HIS A 52 9.48 -4.33 -17.58
CA HIS A 52 8.98 -3.23 -18.41
C HIS A 52 7.95 -2.39 -17.66
N ARG A 53 6.98 -3.02 -17.01
CA ARG A 53 5.92 -2.32 -16.27
C ARG A 53 6.44 -1.50 -15.09
N ARG A 54 7.54 -1.91 -14.47
CA ARG A 54 8.08 -1.29 -13.25
C ARG A 54 9.19 -0.28 -13.54
N TYR A 55 10.01 -0.54 -14.54
CA TYR A 55 11.24 0.20 -14.82
C TYR A 55 11.22 0.86 -16.21
N LEU A 56 10.16 0.67 -17.00
CA LEU A 56 10.06 1.10 -18.40
C LEU A 56 11.29 0.65 -19.21
N SER A 57 11.82 -0.51 -18.85
CA SER A 57 13.06 -1.07 -19.36
C SER A 57 12.97 -2.59 -19.41
N LEU A 58 13.63 -3.17 -20.40
CA LEU A 58 13.77 -4.61 -20.59
C LEU A 58 15.15 -5.14 -20.15
N SER A 59 15.96 -4.31 -19.47
CA SER A 59 17.28 -4.73 -19.02
C SER A 59 17.20 -6.03 -18.20
N PRO A 60 18.07 -7.03 -18.46
CA PRO A 60 18.07 -8.27 -17.71
C PRO A 60 18.61 -8.12 -16.28
N ALA A 61 19.35 -7.03 -16.00
CA ALA A 61 19.91 -6.73 -14.69
C ALA A 61 19.91 -5.22 -14.40
N LEU A 62 19.90 -4.89 -13.11
CA LEU A 62 20.15 -3.53 -12.63
C LEU A 62 21.65 -3.25 -12.60
N ARG A 63 22.03 -2.02 -12.94
CA ARG A 63 23.40 -1.54 -12.76
C ARG A 63 23.70 -1.34 -11.26
N PRO A 64 24.98 -1.39 -10.84
CA PRO A 64 25.34 -1.22 -9.43
C PRO A 64 24.86 0.11 -8.81
N ASP A 65 24.81 1.20 -9.58
CA ASP A 65 24.26 2.49 -9.17
C ASP A 65 22.74 2.42 -8.92
N GLU A 66 21.99 1.71 -9.77
CA GLU A 66 20.55 1.52 -9.62
C GLU A 66 20.22 0.67 -8.39
N VAL A 67 20.97 -0.43 -8.18
CA VAL A 67 20.82 -1.26 -6.98
C VAL A 67 21.06 -0.42 -5.72
N ARG A 68 22.15 0.34 -5.68
CA ARG A 68 22.48 1.21 -4.54
C ARG A 68 21.39 2.23 -4.28
N TYR A 69 20.91 2.91 -5.32
CA TYR A 69 19.81 3.86 -5.23
C TYR A 69 18.53 3.21 -4.67
N LEU A 70 18.24 1.98 -5.09
CA LEU A 70 17.02 1.28 -4.69
C LEU A 70 17.10 0.69 -3.27
N THR A 71 18.28 0.44 -2.70
CA THR A 71 18.44 -0.20 -1.38
C THR A 71 18.96 0.72 -0.28
N SER A 72 19.75 1.75 -0.61
CA SER A 72 20.37 2.67 0.35
C SER A 72 19.51 3.92 0.55
N VAL A 73 18.31 3.74 1.12
CA VAL A 73 17.29 4.79 1.24
C VAL A 73 17.33 5.49 2.61
N ASP A 74 16.90 6.76 2.66
CA ASP A 74 16.91 7.57 3.90
C ASP A 74 15.74 7.28 4.85
N HIS A 75 14.74 6.53 4.38
CA HIS A 75 13.48 6.22 5.08
C HIS A 75 12.68 7.47 5.49
N HIS A 76 12.87 8.60 4.81
CA HIS A 76 12.13 9.84 5.03
C HIS A 76 11.56 10.41 3.73
N ASN A 77 12.45 10.77 2.79
CA ASN A 77 12.07 11.21 1.45
C ASN A 77 11.99 10.03 0.50
N HIS A 78 12.85 9.03 0.67
CA HIS A 78 12.86 7.78 -0.07
C HIS A 78 12.59 6.65 0.90
N VAL A 79 11.41 6.05 0.80
CA VAL A 79 10.98 4.97 1.70
C VAL A 79 10.72 3.74 0.88
N ALA A 80 11.26 2.61 1.31
CA ALA A 80 11.04 1.33 0.65
C ALA A 80 10.85 0.19 1.67
N LEU A 81 9.92 -0.71 1.33
CA LEU A 81 9.61 -1.93 2.04
C LEU A 81 9.86 -3.13 1.13
N VAL A 82 10.29 -4.24 1.72
CA VAL A 82 10.42 -5.54 1.05
C VAL A 82 9.53 -6.57 1.74
N ALA A 83 8.88 -7.41 0.93
CA ALA A 83 8.24 -8.64 1.38
C ALA A 83 9.20 -9.81 1.17
N LEU A 84 9.32 -10.66 2.17
CA LEU A 84 10.27 -11.76 2.22
C LEU A 84 9.56 -13.08 2.49
N ASP A 85 10.05 -14.14 1.87
CA ASP A 85 9.73 -15.49 2.29
C ASP A 85 10.32 -15.74 3.69
N PRO A 86 9.53 -16.14 4.70
CA PRO A 86 10.06 -16.38 6.04
C PRO A 86 11.06 -17.53 6.12
N SER A 87 11.01 -18.47 5.17
CA SER A 87 11.85 -19.66 5.13
C SER A 87 13.18 -19.40 4.42
N SER A 88 13.13 -18.96 3.15
CA SER A 88 14.32 -18.73 2.33
C SER A 88 14.93 -17.34 2.53
N ARG A 89 14.19 -16.41 3.14
CA ARG A 89 14.53 -14.98 3.25
C ARG A 89 14.69 -14.27 1.90
N GLU A 90 14.22 -14.88 0.82
CA GLU A 90 14.23 -14.27 -0.50
C GLU A 90 13.24 -13.11 -0.59
N ILE A 91 13.59 -12.07 -1.34
CA ILE A 91 12.70 -10.94 -1.63
C ILE A 91 11.66 -11.37 -2.67
N LEU A 92 10.39 -11.27 -2.28
CA LEU A 92 9.23 -11.65 -3.07
C LEU A 92 8.58 -10.45 -3.79
N ALA A 93 8.76 -9.26 -3.22
CA ALA A 93 8.22 -8.02 -3.71
C ALA A 93 8.89 -6.83 -3.02
N SER A 94 8.83 -5.65 -3.67
CA SER A 94 9.20 -4.38 -3.06
C SER A 94 8.16 -3.31 -3.37
N ALA A 95 7.96 -2.38 -2.45
CA ALA A 95 7.16 -1.19 -2.67
C ALA A 95 7.86 0.02 -2.06
N ARG A 96 7.75 1.17 -2.73
CA ARG A 96 8.44 2.39 -2.30
C ARG A 96 7.64 3.63 -2.64
N TYR A 97 7.95 4.72 -1.92
CA TYR A 97 7.63 6.06 -2.37
C TYR A 97 8.84 6.99 -2.30
N ILE A 98 8.83 8.01 -3.15
CA ILE A 98 9.81 9.10 -3.18
C ILE A 98 9.06 10.42 -3.16
N ARG A 99 9.29 11.26 -2.15
CA ARG A 99 8.67 12.60 -2.07
C ARG A 99 9.12 13.46 -3.23
N LEU A 100 8.18 14.20 -3.81
CA LEU A 100 8.48 15.17 -4.87
C LEU A 100 8.89 16.51 -4.22
N PRO A 101 10.15 16.97 -4.40
CA PRO A 101 10.60 18.22 -3.77
C PRO A 101 9.78 19.44 -4.19
N SER A 102 9.22 19.43 -5.40
CA SER A 102 8.40 20.51 -5.97
C SER A 102 6.93 20.46 -5.56
N ARG A 103 6.43 19.36 -4.98
CA ARG A 103 5.02 19.16 -4.63
C ARG A 103 4.90 18.68 -3.17
N PRO A 104 4.84 19.59 -2.19
CA PRO A 104 4.62 19.23 -0.79
C PRO A 104 3.40 18.33 -0.62
N GLY A 105 3.51 17.31 0.23
CA GLY A 105 2.43 16.33 0.45
C GLY A 105 2.26 15.29 -0.66
N VAL A 106 3.07 15.33 -1.73
CA VAL A 106 2.99 14.36 -2.84
C VAL A 106 4.26 13.50 -2.90
N ALA A 107 4.07 12.20 -3.14
CA ALA A 107 5.18 11.27 -3.39
C ALA A 107 4.89 10.35 -4.59
N GLU A 108 5.89 10.05 -5.39
CA GLU A 108 5.79 9.02 -6.42
C GLU A 108 5.90 7.64 -5.78
N MET A 109 4.96 6.75 -6.06
CA MET A 109 4.96 5.37 -5.59
C MET A 109 5.30 4.38 -6.70
N ALA A 110 5.98 3.29 -6.33
CA ALA A 110 6.23 2.19 -7.23
C ALA A 110 6.21 0.85 -6.49
N ILE A 111 5.79 -0.21 -7.19
CA ILE A 111 5.67 -1.57 -6.64
C ILE A 111 6.08 -2.62 -7.66
N GLU A 112 6.79 -3.64 -7.20
CA GLU A 112 7.11 -4.83 -7.98
C GLU A 112 6.84 -6.09 -7.17
N VAL A 113 6.39 -7.15 -7.84
CA VAL A 113 6.10 -8.45 -7.24
C VAL A 113 6.59 -9.53 -8.19
N ILE A 114 7.42 -10.45 -7.70
CA ILE A 114 7.89 -11.60 -8.48
C ILE A 114 6.68 -12.36 -9.02
N ASP A 115 6.72 -12.77 -10.29
CA ASP A 115 5.55 -13.21 -11.05
C ASP A 115 4.75 -14.35 -10.37
N ASN A 116 5.43 -15.33 -9.76
CA ASN A 116 4.80 -16.43 -9.01
C ASN A 116 4.21 -16.03 -7.63
N TRP A 117 4.47 -14.79 -7.19
CA TRP A 117 3.89 -14.18 -5.99
C TRP A 117 2.77 -13.17 -6.30
N GLN A 118 2.51 -12.90 -7.58
CA GLN A 118 1.42 -12.01 -8.00
C GLN A 118 0.05 -12.64 -7.74
N ARG A 119 -0.99 -11.80 -7.60
CA ARG A 119 -2.38 -12.20 -7.30
C ARG A 119 -2.58 -12.96 -5.98
N ARG A 120 -1.57 -12.99 -5.11
CA ARG A 120 -1.63 -13.59 -3.77
C ARG A 120 -1.76 -12.57 -2.65
N GLY A 121 -2.03 -11.29 -2.97
CA GLY A 121 -2.19 -10.22 -1.99
C GLY A 121 -0.89 -9.56 -1.48
N VAL A 122 0.28 -10.01 -1.93
CA VAL A 122 1.60 -9.47 -1.52
C VAL A 122 1.71 -7.96 -1.79
N GLY A 123 1.35 -7.55 -3.01
CA GLY A 123 1.43 -6.14 -3.41
C GLY A 123 0.47 -5.25 -2.61
N HIS A 124 -0.74 -5.75 -2.32
CA HIS A 124 -1.71 -5.05 -1.50
C HIS A 124 -1.20 -4.86 -0.06
N ALA A 125 -0.66 -5.92 0.55
CA ALA A 125 -0.10 -5.84 1.90
C ALA A 125 1.07 -4.84 1.99
N LEU A 126 1.91 -4.76 0.96
CA LEU A 126 2.97 -3.76 0.87
C LEU A 126 2.42 -2.34 0.73
N LEU A 127 1.48 -2.11 -0.20
CA LEU A 127 0.89 -0.79 -0.42
C LEU A 127 0.14 -0.28 0.80
N GLU A 128 -0.62 -1.13 1.48
CA GLU A 128 -1.32 -0.76 2.71
C GLU A 128 -0.34 -0.25 3.76
N ARG A 129 0.76 -0.97 3.99
CA ARG A 129 1.77 -0.55 4.97
C ARG A 129 2.49 0.72 4.55
N LEU A 130 2.89 0.79 3.27
CA LEU A 130 3.58 1.94 2.71
C LEU A 130 2.71 3.19 2.82
N SER A 131 1.41 3.06 2.57
CA SER A 131 0.42 4.14 2.66
C SER A 131 0.22 4.62 4.10
N ARG A 132 0.15 3.71 5.08
CA ARG A 132 0.10 4.11 6.51
C ARG A 132 1.33 4.94 6.91
N HIS A 133 2.52 4.47 6.55
CA HIS A 133 3.76 5.21 6.81
C HIS A 133 3.76 6.58 6.12
N ALA A 134 3.32 6.64 4.86
CA ALA A 134 3.26 7.89 4.11
C ALA A 134 2.29 8.89 4.75
N GLY A 135 1.10 8.44 5.17
CA GLY A 135 0.12 9.26 5.88
C GLY A 135 0.65 9.80 7.21
N ASP A 136 1.27 8.96 8.04
CA ASP A 136 1.92 9.37 9.29
C ASP A 136 3.04 10.38 9.06
N ALA A 137 3.67 10.34 7.88
CA ALA A 137 4.71 11.26 7.47
C ALA A 137 4.17 12.54 6.81
N GLY A 138 2.85 12.72 6.67
CA GLY A 138 2.25 13.88 6.01
C GLY A 138 2.33 13.84 4.48
N VAL A 139 2.36 12.65 3.87
CA VAL A 139 2.07 12.48 2.44
C VAL A 139 0.56 12.31 2.29
N GLU A 140 -0.05 13.15 1.48
CA GLU A 140 -1.49 13.18 1.22
C GLU A 140 -1.85 12.38 -0.03
N HIS A 141 -1.01 12.48 -1.06
CA HIS A 141 -1.24 11.86 -2.36
C HIS A 141 -0.02 11.08 -2.83
N PHE A 142 -0.28 9.91 -3.41
CA PHE A 142 0.68 9.27 -4.27
C PHE A 142 0.41 9.61 -5.73
N ILE A 143 1.49 9.74 -6.49
CA ILE A 143 1.45 9.63 -7.94
C ILE A 143 2.06 8.29 -8.38
N ALA A 144 1.61 7.75 -9.50
CA ALA A 144 2.22 6.58 -10.13
C ALA A 144 2.25 6.78 -11.65
N ILE A 145 3.44 6.70 -12.24
CA ILE A 145 3.61 6.71 -13.69
C ILE A 145 3.39 5.28 -14.19
N VAL A 146 2.40 5.11 -15.06
CA VAL A 146 1.97 3.81 -15.54
C VAL A 146 1.90 3.82 -17.05
N SER A 147 2.51 2.80 -17.65
CA SER A 147 2.44 2.64 -19.10
C SER A 147 0.99 2.57 -19.60
N THR A 148 0.70 3.22 -20.72
CA THR A 148 -0.63 3.13 -21.39
C THR A 148 -1.02 1.68 -21.74
N GLU A 149 -0.06 0.76 -21.85
CA GLU A 149 -0.29 -0.66 -22.10
C GLU A 149 -0.52 -1.50 -20.83
N ASN A 150 -0.23 -0.96 -19.64
CA ASN A 150 -0.37 -1.67 -18.36
C ASN A 150 -1.82 -1.62 -17.84
N LEU A 151 -2.75 -2.13 -18.66
CA LEU A 151 -4.19 -2.18 -18.34
C LEU A 151 -4.50 -2.80 -16.97
N PRO A 152 -3.78 -3.84 -16.49
CA PRO A 152 -4.02 -4.36 -15.15
C PRO A 152 -3.76 -3.35 -14.04
N MET A 153 -2.64 -2.60 -14.08
CA MET A 153 -2.35 -1.58 -13.07
C MET A 153 -3.32 -0.41 -13.14
N GLN A 154 -3.66 0.03 -14.36
CA GLN A 154 -4.67 1.07 -14.56
C GLN A 154 -6.00 0.68 -13.89
N ARG A 155 -6.48 -0.56 -14.09
CA ARG A 155 -7.72 -1.05 -13.43
C ARG A 155 -7.61 -1.07 -11.91
N ILE A 156 -6.43 -1.41 -11.36
CA ILE A 156 -6.20 -1.41 -9.90
C ILE A 156 -6.31 0.02 -9.36
N LEU A 157 -5.63 0.97 -9.98
CA LEU A 157 -5.61 2.36 -9.55
C LEU A 157 -6.98 3.03 -9.69
N MET A 158 -7.67 2.81 -10.82
CA MET A 158 -9.04 3.31 -11.02
C MET A 158 -10.02 2.77 -9.96
N ARG A 159 -9.93 1.48 -9.61
CA ARG A 159 -10.77 0.89 -8.55
C ARG A 159 -10.46 1.44 -7.17
N ALA A 160 -9.23 1.89 -6.96
CA ALA A 160 -8.81 2.55 -5.73
C ALA A 160 -9.17 4.05 -5.70
N GLY A 161 -9.88 4.55 -6.72
CA GLY A 161 -10.37 5.93 -6.79
C GLY A 161 -9.33 6.93 -7.31
N ALA A 162 -8.28 6.45 -7.99
CA ALA A 162 -7.30 7.33 -8.61
C ALA A 162 -7.90 8.11 -9.79
N SER A 163 -7.45 9.36 -9.96
CA SER A 163 -7.59 10.10 -11.21
C SER A 163 -6.37 9.86 -12.09
N ALA A 164 -6.51 9.98 -13.40
CA ALA A 164 -5.42 9.79 -14.35
C ALA A 164 -5.36 10.94 -15.35
N GLU A 165 -4.14 11.37 -15.68
CA GLU A 165 -3.86 12.28 -16.78
C GLU A 165 -2.72 11.75 -17.64
N LYS A 166 -2.66 12.17 -18.91
CA LYS A 166 -1.60 11.74 -19.83
C LYS A 166 -0.44 12.73 -19.75
N VAL A 167 0.75 12.24 -19.43
CA VAL A 167 2.00 13.02 -19.31
C VAL A 167 3.09 12.28 -20.07
N ASP A 168 3.72 12.94 -21.04
CA ASP A 168 4.85 12.41 -21.83
C ASP A 168 4.63 11.01 -22.44
N GLY A 169 3.40 10.74 -22.87
CA GLY A 169 3.03 9.46 -23.49
C GLY A 169 2.51 8.40 -22.51
N GLU A 170 2.70 8.61 -21.21
CA GLU A 170 2.27 7.69 -20.15
C GLU A 170 1.11 8.26 -19.33
N LEU A 171 0.58 7.46 -18.41
CA LEU A 171 -0.48 7.89 -17.50
C LEU A 171 0.11 8.18 -16.12
N GLU A 172 -0.03 9.42 -15.66
CA GLU A 172 0.17 9.78 -14.25
C GLU A 172 -1.15 9.57 -13.51
N PHE A 173 -1.16 8.60 -12.60
CA PHE A 173 -2.28 8.39 -11.69
C PHE A 173 -2.04 9.13 -10.39
N THR A 174 -3.00 9.92 -9.93
CA THR A 174 -3.00 10.52 -8.59
C THR A 174 -4.00 9.80 -7.69
N ILE A 175 -3.57 9.38 -6.50
CA ILE A 175 -4.40 8.66 -5.53
C ILE A 175 -4.17 9.20 -4.11
N ALA A 176 -5.26 9.42 -3.37
CA ALA A 176 -5.18 9.77 -1.95
C ALA A 176 -4.58 8.60 -1.15
N VAL A 177 -3.57 8.88 -0.33
CA VAL A 177 -2.92 7.87 0.53
C VAL A 177 -3.93 7.15 1.44
N ALA A 178 -4.91 7.88 1.95
CA ALA A 178 -5.98 7.35 2.80
C ALA A 178 -6.87 6.30 2.08
N ALA A 179 -6.98 6.35 0.75
CA ALA A 179 -7.74 5.37 -0.02
C ALA A 179 -7.04 4.00 -0.09
N LEU A 180 -5.70 3.98 0.03
CA LEU A 180 -4.88 2.77 -0.01
C LEU A 180 -4.57 2.19 1.37
N ALA A 181 -4.75 2.98 2.42
CA ALA A 181 -4.70 2.55 3.81
C ALA A 181 -6.07 2.76 4.49
N PRO A 182 -7.11 2.01 4.11
CA PRO A 182 -8.36 2.09 4.84
C PRO A 182 -8.08 1.75 6.31
N GLU A 183 -8.52 2.61 7.24
CA GLU A 183 -8.35 2.40 8.67
C GLU A 183 -8.88 1.00 9.04
N SER A 184 -7.97 0.05 9.24
CA SER A 184 -8.29 -1.23 9.87
C SER A 184 -8.53 -0.94 11.36
N GLY A 185 -9.74 -0.48 11.72
CA GLY A 185 -10.05 -0.26 13.13
C GLY A 185 -11.19 0.67 13.55
N ARG A 186 -12.04 1.22 12.67
CA ARG A 186 -13.34 1.75 13.13
C ARG A 186 -14.39 0.66 13.00
N THR A 187 -14.60 -0.08 14.08
CA THR A 187 -15.87 -0.77 14.32
C THR A 187 -16.96 0.29 14.14
N ARG A 188 -17.75 0.19 13.07
CA ARG A 188 -18.99 0.97 12.95
C ARG A 188 -19.77 0.66 14.22
N PRO A 189 -20.15 1.65 15.06
CA PRO A 189 -21.01 1.34 16.20
C PRO A 189 -22.24 0.63 15.63
N PRO A 190 -22.71 -0.47 16.26
CA PRO A 190 -23.89 -1.16 15.78
C PRO A 190 -25.01 -0.12 15.69
N THR A 191 -25.52 0.09 14.48
CA THR A 191 -26.70 0.91 14.26
C THR A 191 -27.79 0.28 15.11
N ASN A 192 -28.13 0.94 16.21
CA ASN A 192 -29.20 0.55 17.11
C ASN A 192 -30.49 0.50 16.29
N ARG A 193 -30.85 -0.69 15.80
CA ARG A 193 -32.19 -0.95 15.29
C ARG A 193 -33.07 -1.06 16.53
N SER A 194 -33.72 0.05 16.88
CA SER A 194 -34.84 0.05 17.82
C SER A 194 -35.78 -1.10 17.45
N PRO A 195 -36.15 -1.98 18.39
CA PRO A 195 -37.09 -3.04 18.08
C PRO A 195 -38.43 -2.42 17.72
N ARG A 196 -38.96 -2.83 16.56
CA ARG A 196 -40.33 -2.54 16.11
C ARG A 196 -41.28 -2.89 17.25
N ARG A 197 -42.04 -1.91 17.76
CA ARG A 197 -43.22 -2.17 18.58
C ARG A 197 -44.22 -2.95 17.72
N GLN A 198 -44.33 -4.25 17.97
CA GLN A 198 -45.50 -5.03 17.57
C GLN A 198 -46.64 -4.64 18.52
N GLY A 199 -47.77 -4.24 17.95
CA GLY A 199 -48.98 -3.98 18.71
C GLY A 199 -49.58 -5.28 19.23
N LEU A 200 -50.18 -5.21 20.41
CA LEU A 200 -51.15 -6.19 20.85
C LEU A 200 -52.24 -5.49 21.69
N ALA A 201 -53.44 -5.51 21.11
CA ALA A 201 -54.79 -5.54 21.68
C ALA A 201 -55.11 -4.88 23.05
N ALA A 202 -56.13 -4.02 23.01
CA ALA A 202 -57.01 -3.73 24.15
C ALA A 202 -57.86 -4.97 24.52
N PRO A 203 -58.45 -5.03 25.73
CA PRO A 203 -59.87 -4.63 25.80
C PRO A 203 -60.31 -3.90 27.09
N LEU A 204 -61.32 -3.03 26.89
CA LEU A 204 -62.55 -2.75 27.64
C LEU A 204 -62.57 -2.73 29.19
N GLY A 205 -63.07 -1.60 29.74
CA GLY A 205 -63.60 -1.50 31.10
C GLY A 205 -63.79 -0.05 31.58
N GLU A 206 -64.96 0.54 31.32
CA GLU A 206 -65.54 1.80 31.85
C GLU A 206 -65.55 1.94 33.40
N PRO A 207 -66.00 3.06 34.04
CA PRO A 207 -66.70 4.26 33.52
C PRO A 207 -66.17 5.64 34.02
N ALA A 208 -66.74 6.71 33.46
CA ALA A 208 -66.73 8.10 34.00
C ALA A 208 -67.50 8.19 35.34
N PRO A 209 -67.40 9.27 36.17
CA PRO A 209 -67.72 10.68 35.84
C PRO A 209 -66.69 11.65 36.51
N ALA A 210 -66.77 12.98 36.55
CA ALA A 210 -67.83 13.97 36.37
C ALA A 210 -67.18 15.36 36.12
N ILE A 211 -67.99 16.27 35.57
CA ILE A 211 -67.87 17.74 35.42
C ILE A 211 -66.98 18.24 34.27
#